data_AF-A0A2D4JSJ9-F1
#
_entry.id   AF-A0A2D4JSJ9-F1
#
_cell.length_a   1.000
_cell.length_b   1.000
_cell.length_c   1.000
_cell.angle_alpha   90.00
_cell.angle_beta   90.00
_cell.angle_gamma   90.00
#
_symmetry.space_group_name_H-M   'P 1'
#
loop_
_entity.id
_entity.type
_entity.pdbx_description
1 polymer ?
#
loop_
_entity_poly.entity_id
_entity_poly.type
_entity_poly.pdbx_seq_one_letter_code
_entity_poly.pdbx_strand_id
1 'polypeptide(L)'
;STWERLKHRMGQLHLGDSLDKITDVGPLISDKQRNFIESLVEDARAEGAEIFQACASLPTSQLFYPPTLITGVYQTSRCVQEEVGGDEKAFLVSDLISRN
;
A
#
# COMPACT_ATOMS: atom_id res chain seq x y z
N SER A 1 13.17 11.68 10.69
CA SER A 1 13.85 10.70 9.80
C SER A 1 13.15 10.67 8.44
N THR A 2 13.75 10.06 7.42
CA THR A 2 13.15 9.92 6.07
C THR A 2 11.78 9.23 6.13
N TRP A 3 11.65 8.20 6.96
CA TRP A 3 10.41 7.44 7.16
C TRP A 3 9.24 8.27 7.68
N GLU A 4 9.48 9.16 8.66
CA GLU A 4 8.42 10.04 9.18
C GLU A 4 7.88 11.00 8.10
N ARG A 5 8.76 11.52 7.23
CA ARG A 5 8.34 12.37 6.12
C ARG A 5 7.51 11.61 5.08
N LEU A 6 7.83 10.34 4.84
CA LEU A 6 7.08 9.48 3.92
C LEU A 6 5.69 9.15 4.50
N LYS A 7 5.63 8.67 5.75
CA LYS A 7 4.38 8.38 6.46
C LYS A 7 3.48 9.61 6.51
N HIS A 8 4.03 10.79 6.77
CA HIS A 8 3.29 12.05 6.75
C HIS A 8 2.70 12.34 5.37
N ARG A 9 3.49 12.22 4.29
CA ARG A 9 3.01 12.42 2.91
C ARG A 9 1.92 11.43 2.52
N MET A 10 2.05 10.16 2.92
CA MET A 10 1.03 9.13 2.66
C MET A 10 -0.31 9.50 3.32
N GLY A 11 -0.27 10.08 4.52
CA GLY A 11 -1.46 10.58 5.22
C GLY A 11 -2.11 11.82 4.58
N GLN A 12 -1.50 12.42 3.55
CA GLN A 12 -2.04 13.57 2.82
C GLN A 12 -2.59 13.20 1.44
N LEU A 13 -2.54 11.91 1.05
CA LEU A 13 -3.07 11.46 -0.23
C LEU A 13 -4.60 11.58 -0.23
N HIS A 14 -5.14 12.14 -1.31
CA HIS A 14 -6.57 12.21 -1.55
C HIS A 14 -7.05 10.92 -2.22
N LEU A 15 -7.86 10.17 -1.49
CA LEU A 15 -8.52 8.97 -2.01
C LEU A 15 -9.90 9.38 -2.56
N GLY A 16 -10.19 9.03 -3.81
CA GLY A 16 -11.39 9.53 -4.47
C GLY A 16 -11.65 8.89 -5.84
N ASP A 17 -12.59 9.47 -6.59
CA ASP A 17 -12.91 9.01 -7.94
C ASP A 17 -11.69 9.19 -8.86
N SER A 18 -11.45 8.23 -9.74
CA SER A 18 -10.35 8.29 -10.70
C SER A 18 -10.48 9.44 -11.71
N LEU A 19 -11.69 9.97 -11.92
CA LEU A 19 -11.98 11.11 -12.79
C LEU A 19 -11.80 12.47 -12.10
N ASP A 20 -11.69 12.49 -10.77
CA ASP A 20 -11.47 13.73 -10.01
C ASP A 20 -10.02 14.19 -10.12
N LYS A 21 -9.84 15.47 -10.45
CA LYS A 21 -8.50 16.07 -10.68
C LYS A 21 -7.64 16.18 -9.43
N ILE A 22 -8.26 16.05 -8.26
CA ILE A 22 -7.58 16.14 -6.96
C ILE A 22 -7.25 14.76 -6.39
N THR A 23 -7.71 13.67 -7.02
CA THR A 23 -7.51 12.31 -6.53
C THR A 23 -6.08 11.85 -6.81
N ASP A 24 -5.37 11.49 -5.75
CA ASP A 24 -4.06 10.86 -5.82
C ASP A 24 -4.20 9.33 -5.96
N VAL A 25 -5.17 8.72 -5.27
CA VAL A 25 -5.39 7.27 -5.23
C VAL A 25 -6.86 6.94 -5.51
N GLY A 26 -7.10 6.19 -6.58
CA GLY A 26 -8.43 5.74 -6.98
C GLY A 26 -8.87 4.44 -6.28
N PRO A 27 -10.10 4.00 -6.50
CA PRO A 27 -10.54 2.68 -6.07
C PRO A 27 -9.85 1.59 -6.89
N LEU A 28 -9.78 0.40 -6.31
CA LEU A 28 -9.43 -0.83 -7.01
C LEU A 28 -10.51 -1.21 -8.01
N ILE A 29 -10.13 -1.98 -9.04
CA ILE A 29 -11.06 -2.40 -10.09
C ILE A 29 -11.99 -3.53 -9.63
N SER A 30 -11.63 -4.27 -8.57
CA SER A 30 -12.42 -5.39 -8.05
C SER A 30 -12.02 -5.83 -6.64
N ASP A 31 -12.93 -6.55 -5.97
CA ASP A 31 -12.64 -7.24 -4.71
C ASP A 31 -11.52 -8.27 -4.83
N LYS A 32 -11.37 -8.88 -6.02
CA LYS A 32 -10.27 -9.83 -6.27
C LYS A 32 -8.91 -9.15 -6.14
N GLN A 33 -8.76 -7.96 -6.72
CA GLN A 33 -7.53 -7.17 -6.59
C GLN A 33 -7.31 -6.75 -5.14
N ARG A 34 -8.37 -6.35 -4.44
CA ARG A 34 -8.31 -5.98 -3.03
C ARG A 34 -7.83 -7.13 -2.14
N ASN A 35 -8.44 -8.30 -2.30
CA ASN A 35 -8.11 -9.48 -1.53
C ASN A 35 -6.69 -9.98 -1.84
N PHE A 36 -6.25 -9.82 -3.09
CA PHE A 36 -4.87 -10.12 -3.47
C PHE A 36 -3.88 -9.19 -2.73
N ILE A 37 -4.10 -7.87 -2.78
CA ILE A 37 -3.26 -6.91 -2.06
C ILE A 37 -3.26 -7.19 -0.55
N GLU A 38 -4.43 -7.43 0.04
CA GLU A 38 -4.55 -7.81 1.45
C GLU A 38 -3.72 -9.07 1.75
N SER A 39 -3.76 -10.09 0.89
CA SER A 39 -2.96 -11.30 1.09
C SER A 39 -1.46 -11.02 1.09
N LEU A 40 -0.97 -10.09 0.25
CA LEU A 40 0.45 -9.71 0.25
C LEU A 40 0.86 -9.00 1.54
N VAL A 41 -0.03 -8.15 2.07
CA VAL A 41 0.21 -7.44 3.34
C VAL A 41 0.18 -8.40 4.52
N GLU A 42 -0.75 -9.35 4.54
CA GLU A 42 -0.80 -10.39 5.57
C GLU A 42 0.42 -11.32 5.52
N ASP A 43 0.85 -11.73 4.32
CA ASP A 43 2.05 -12.54 4.14
C ASP A 43 3.29 -11.79 4.69
N ALA A 44 3.46 -10.51 4.33
CA ALA A 44 4.56 -9.69 4.85
C ALA A 44 4.49 -9.53 6.38
N ARG A 45 3.29 -9.34 6.95
CA ARG A 45 3.11 -9.28 8.41
C ARG A 45 3.48 -10.60 9.07
N ALA A 46 3.11 -11.74 8.48
CA ALA A 46 3.45 -13.06 8.97
C ALA A 46 4.97 -13.33 8.92
N GLU A 47 5.67 -12.75 7.94
CA GLU A 47 7.14 -12.77 7.83
C GLU A 47 7.85 -11.83 8.83
N GLY A 48 7.10 -11.02 9.60
CA GLY A 48 7.65 -10.08 10.57
C GLY A 48 8.03 -8.71 10.02
N ALA A 49 7.48 -8.34 8.85
CA ALA A 49 7.59 -6.99 8.32
C ALA A 49 6.81 -5.99 9.20
N GLU A 50 7.26 -4.74 9.19
CA GLU A 50 6.54 -3.61 9.76
C GLU A 50 5.58 -3.04 8.72
N ILE A 51 4.29 -2.93 9.09
CA ILE A 51 3.24 -2.43 8.21
C ILE A 51 2.75 -1.08 8.74
N PHE A 52 2.79 -0.06 7.89
CA PHE A 52 2.16 1.24 8.15
C PHE A 52 1.08 1.50 7.09
N GLN A 53 -0.13 1.84 7.55
CA GLN A 53 -1.27 2.15 6.69
C GLN A 53 -1.82 3.53 7.00
N ALA A 54 -1.96 4.36 5.97
CA ALA A 54 -2.56 5.68 6.08
C ALA A 54 -4.09 5.57 5.94
N CYS A 55 -4.80 5.38 7.06
CA CYS A 55 -6.24 5.09 7.05
C CYS A 55 -7.16 6.30 7.26
N ALA A 56 -6.61 7.48 7.60
CA ALA A 56 -7.41 8.63 8.05
C ALA A 56 -8.39 9.18 6.99
N SER A 57 -8.17 8.88 5.71
CA SER A 57 -8.94 9.43 4.59
C SER A 57 -9.57 8.34 3.71
N LEU A 58 -9.72 7.10 4.22
CA LEU A 58 -10.28 5.99 3.46
C LEU A 58 -11.79 6.20 3.21
N PRO A 59 -12.25 6.27 1.95
CA PRO A 59 -13.67 6.32 1.65
C PRO A 59 -14.39 5.06 2.16
N THR A 60 -15.68 5.17 2.47
CA THR A 60 -16.51 4.03 2.94
C THR A 60 -16.74 2.93 1.89
N SER A 61 -16.33 3.15 0.64
CA SER A 61 -16.43 2.14 -0.41
C SER A 61 -15.43 1.01 -0.19
N GLN A 62 -15.90 -0.23 -0.36
CA GLN A 62 -15.10 -1.43 -0.11
C GLN A 62 -13.93 -1.60 -1.08
N LEU A 63 -13.95 -0.93 -2.24
CA LEU A 63 -12.90 -1.07 -3.25
C LEU A 63 -11.69 -0.19 -3.00
N PHE A 64 -11.67 0.66 -1.96
CA PHE A 64 -10.45 1.37 -1.59
C PHE A 64 -9.56 0.50 -0.70
N TYR A 65 -8.25 0.65 -0.91
CA TYR A 65 -7.22 0.05 -0.06
C TYR A 65 -6.34 1.17 0.50
N PRO A 66 -5.98 1.16 1.79
CA PRO A 66 -5.13 2.20 2.36
C PRO A 66 -3.76 2.22 1.66
N PRO A 67 -3.20 3.40 1.37
CA PRO A 67 -1.78 3.51 1.04
C PRO A 67 -0.96 2.81 2.12
N THR A 68 -0.19 1.82 1.72
CA THR A 68 0.48 0.89 2.64
C THR A 68 1.99 0.91 2.40
N LEU A 69 2.74 1.09 3.48
CA LEU A 69 4.20 1.03 3.53
C LEU A 69 4.59 -0.23 4.29
N ILE A 70 5.41 -1.07 3.67
CA ILE A 70 5.90 -2.33 4.20
C ILE A 70 7.42 -2.22 4.32
N THR A 71 7.95 -2.31 5.53
CA THR A 71 9.38 -2.21 5.81
C THR A 71 9.92 -3.45 6.51
N GLY A 72 11.20 -3.76 6.31
CA GLY A 72 11.83 -4.93 6.92
C GLY A 72 11.46 -6.26 6.23
N VAL A 73 11.21 -6.21 4.92
CA VAL A 73 10.98 -7.37 4.05
C VAL A 73 12.29 -7.85 3.41
N TYR A 74 12.29 -9.11 2.96
CA TYR A 74 13.40 -9.75 2.26
C TYR A 74 13.21 -9.66 0.75
N GLN A 75 14.29 -9.83 -0.02
CA GLN A 75 14.19 -9.89 -1.49
C GLN A 75 13.28 -11.01 -1.95
N THR A 76 13.21 -12.10 -1.19
CA THR A 76 12.35 -13.25 -1.47
C THR A 76 10.92 -13.11 -0.94
N SER A 77 10.60 -12.05 -0.20
CA SER A 77 9.25 -11.81 0.30
C SER A 77 8.27 -11.66 -0.86
N ARG A 78 7.10 -12.27 -0.74
CA ARG A 78 6.13 -12.32 -1.83
C ARG A 78 5.70 -10.92 -2.29
N CYS A 79 5.49 -9.99 -1.36
CA CYS A 79 5.13 -8.59 -1.67
C CYS A 79 6.23 -7.79 -2.40
N VAL A 80 7.45 -8.30 -2.48
CA VAL A 80 8.57 -7.72 -3.25
C VAL A 80 8.66 -8.38 -4.63
N GLN A 81 8.43 -9.70 -4.69
CA GLN A 81 8.45 -10.47 -5.93
C GLN A 81 7.25 -10.18 -6.82
N GLU A 82 6.08 -9.96 -6.21
CA GLU A 82 4.88 -9.52 -6.89
C GLU A 82 5.03 -8.02 -7.18
N GLU A 83 5.20 -7.69 -8.46
CA GLU A 83 5.32 -6.32 -8.91
C GLU A 83 3.98 -5.61 -8.68
N VAL A 84 3.84 -4.87 -7.57
CA VAL A 84 2.76 -3.89 -7.38
C VAL A 84 3.18 -2.57 -8.04
N GLY A 85 3.62 -2.69 -9.30
CA GLY A 85 4.10 -1.59 -10.12
C GLY A 85 3.27 -1.53 -11.40
N GLY A 86 2.58 -0.41 -11.59
CA GLY A 86 2.01 -0.06 -12.90
C GLY A 86 0.56 0.38 -12.85
N ASP A 87 0.37 1.69 -13.09
CA ASP A 87 -0.80 2.42 -13.58
C ASP A 87 -2.18 2.26 -12.92
N GLU A 88 -2.39 1.26 -12.07
CA GLU A 88 -3.71 0.88 -11.54
C GLU A 88 -3.79 1.10 -10.03
N LYS A 89 -3.63 2.38 -9.66
CA LYS A 89 -3.97 3.08 -8.40
C LYS A 89 -4.25 2.26 -7.12
N ALA A 90 -3.38 1.31 -6.75
CA ALA A 90 -3.14 0.94 -5.36
C ALA A 90 -1.66 1.01 -5.06
N PHE A 91 -1.31 1.90 -4.13
CA PHE A 91 0.07 2.22 -3.81
C PHE A 91 0.53 1.36 -2.63
N LEU A 92 1.28 0.30 -2.94
CA LEU A 92 2.11 -0.41 -1.97
C LEU A 92 3.56 0.06 -2.13
N VAL A 93 4.15 0.56 -1.05
CA VAL A 93 5.59 0.84 -1.00
C VAL A 93 6.22 -0.26 -0.18
N SER A 94 7.05 -1.10 -0.79
CA SER A 94 7.87 -2.08 -0.09
C SER A 94 9.33 -1.60 -0.07
N ASP A 95 9.99 -1.71 1.09
CA ASP A 95 11.42 -1.39 1.24
C ASP A 95 12.22 -2.59 1.74
N LEU A 96 13.28 -2.91 1.01
CA LEU A 96 14.17 -4.04 1.25
C LEU A 96 15.28 -3.65 2.20
N ILE A 97 15.13 -3.98 3.48
CA ILE A 97 16.22 -3.87 4.44
C ILE A 97 16.49 -5.28 4.97
N SER A 98 17.57 -5.88 4.47
CA SER A 98 18.15 -7.08 5.06
C SER A 98 18.37 -6.82 6.55
N ARG A 99 17.58 -7.47 7.41
CA ARG A 99 17.89 -7.60 8.84
C ARG A 99 19.22 -8.34 8.91
N ASN A 100 20.30 -7.59 9.14
CA ASN A 100 21.62 -8.15 9.40
C ASN A 100 21.63 -8.90 10.74
#